data_AF-A0A2T4WR03-F1
#
_entry.id   AF-A0A2T4WR03-F1
#
_cell.length_a   1.000
_cell.length_b   1.000
_cell.length_c   1.000
_cell.angle_alpha   90.00
_cell.angle_beta   90.00
_cell.angle_gamma   90.00
#
_symmetry.space_group_name_H-M   'P 1'
#
loop_
_entity.id
_entity.type
_entity.pdbx_description
1 polymer ?
#
loop_
_entity_poly.entity_id
_entity_poly.type
_entity_poly.pdbx_seq_one_letter_code
_entity_poly.pdbx_strand_id
1 'polypeptide(L)'
;MVELDQSNYVGYKTNLAVNAGIGYQFDASSRLRADALAGQFNGNNENFFYQTQMFEGSISYEYNIVHVFDPKSSFKLNGRAGLGAGLMNSNLYDIVTRQRAAEIPNPTTDGRTYSLNTFILLGLNAGIPLTNKLDLNVGYAHRVLLFQPWLDAFNSKSFDMYGFVTAGLTYYLKSDRDKSKIEVDPKKYAALKLSADSAEIVNKSLTRQAEKVASLEMSNQEKDVQIDMLNQKIDSLNTMPRVAAAVAPVGNATGNTNTSLTTKKASTDLGTEMYRIVIVSSFSEAEAQKFINRSKLNKDDMQIAYIAKLDTYRVIYKSANSLDEAKTYRAEARKYYSNAWIVKF
;
A
#
# COMPACT_ATOMS: atom_id res chain seq x y z
N MET A 1 10.80 54.12 -13.59
CA MET A 1 10.96 52.80 -14.20
C MET A 1 12.30 52.85 -14.91
N VAL A 2 13.27 52.01 -14.54
CA VAL A 2 14.54 51.96 -15.26
C VAL A 2 14.29 51.10 -16.50
N GLU A 3 14.48 51.66 -17.68
CA GLU A 3 14.38 50.89 -18.92
C GLU A 3 15.63 50.01 -19.05
N LEU A 4 15.42 48.69 -19.04
CA LEU A 4 16.45 47.68 -19.26
C LEU A 4 16.37 47.27 -20.73
N ASP A 5 16.76 48.19 -21.60
CA ASP A 5 16.57 48.10 -23.06
C ASP A 5 17.80 47.58 -23.80
N GLN A 6 18.92 47.38 -23.08
CA GLN A 6 20.19 47.00 -23.65
C GLN A 6 20.68 45.64 -23.14
N SER A 7 21.42 44.94 -24.01
CA SER A 7 22.10 43.67 -23.71
C SER A 7 23.56 43.67 -24.20
N ASN A 8 24.16 44.86 -24.28
CA ASN A 8 25.45 45.13 -24.94
C ASN A 8 26.65 45.10 -23.97
N TYR A 9 26.44 44.76 -22.69
CA TYR A 9 27.53 44.68 -21.72
C TYR A 9 28.52 43.53 -22.03
N VAL A 10 29.81 43.84 -22.06
CA VAL A 10 30.89 42.85 -22.27
C VAL A 10 31.03 42.00 -21.01
N GLY A 11 30.34 40.86 -20.99
CA GLY A 11 30.15 40.02 -19.80
C GLY A 11 28.70 39.62 -19.56
N TYR A 12 27.76 40.10 -20.38
CA TYR A 12 26.36 39.72 -20.35
C TYR A 12 26.22 38.19 -20.46
N LYS A 13 25.56 37.59 -19.47
CA LYS A 13 25.18 36.17 -19.49
C LYS A 13 23.73 36.06 -19.92
N THR A 14 23.40 35.02 -20.69
CA THR A 14 22.02 34.78 -21.12
C THR A 14 21.11 34.56 -19.89
N ASN A 15 19.94 35.20 -19.92
CA ASN A 15 18.90 34.99 -18.92
C ASN A 15 18.34 33.58 -19.08
N LEU A 16 18.72 32.71 -18.15
CA LEU A 16 18.43 31.29 -18.19
C LEU A 16 18.04 30.83 -16.80
N ALA A 17 17.04 29.97 -16.76
CA ALA A 17 16.60 29.31 -15.54
C ALA A 17 16.23 27.88 -15.85
N VAL A 18 16.51 27.00 -14.90
CA VAL A 18 16.05 25.62 -14.90
C VAL A 18 14.91 25.51 -13.91
N ASN A 19 13.82 24.90 -14.36
CA ASN A 19 12.64 24.66 -13.55
C ASN A 19 12.35 23.16 -13.51
N ALA A 20 12.10 22.65 -12.32
CA ALA A 20 11.64 21.28 -12.10
C ALA A 20 10.45 21.30 -11.16
N GLY A 21 9.46 20.46 -11.41
CA GLY A 21 8.26 20.44 -10.59
C GLY A 21 7.55 19.12 -10.57
N ILE A 22 6.71 18.98 -9.55
CA ILE A 22 5.79 17.87 -9.38
C ILE A 22 4.36 18.42 -9.36
N GLY A 23 3.44 17.70 -9.98
CA GLY A 23 2.05 18.10 -10.04
C GLY A 23 1.11 16.95 -9.76
N TYR A 24 0.02 17.25 -9.09
CA TYR A 24 -1.09 16.34 -8.87
C TYR A 24 -2.33 16.85 -9.60
N GLN A 25 -2.89 15.99 -10.45
CA GLN A 25 -4.11 16.27 -11.20
C GLN A 25 -5.29 15.63 -10.48
N PHE A 26 -6.19 16.44 -9.92
CA PHE A 26 -7.34 15.95 -9.15
C PHE A 26 -8.54 15.62 -10.07
N ASP A 27 -8.70 16.39 -11.15
CA ASP A 27 -9.77 16.21 -12.14
C ASP A 27 -9.24 16.39 -13.58
N ALA A 28 -10.11 16.26 -14.59
CA ALA A 28 -9.70 16.36 -16.00
C ALA A 28 -9.15 17.75 -16.41
N SER A 29 -9.47 18.79 -15.65
CA SER A 29 -9.17 20.19 -15.91
C SER A 29 -8.21 20.84 -14.91
N SER A 30 -8.16 20.37 -13.67
CA SER A 30 -7.51 21.03 -12.55
C SER A 30 -6.25 20.28 -12.10
N ARG A 31 -5.17 21.04 -11.90
CA ARG A 31 -3.88 20.53 -11.42
C ARG A 31 -3.31 21.47 -10.36
N LEU A 32 -2.81 20.90 -9.26
CA LEU A 32 -1.94 21.62 -8.33
C LEU A 32 -0.49 21.23 -8.64
N ARG A 33 0.39 22.21 -8.72
CA ARG A 33 1.79 22.04 -9.11
C ARG A 33 2.70 22.77 -8.15
N ALA A 34 3.72 22.07 -7.67
CA ALA A 34 4.83 22.64 -6.93
C ALA A 34 6.06 22.66 -7.84
N ASP A 35 6.74 23.80 -7.92
CA ASP A 35 7.92 23.98 -8.75
C ASP A 35 9.08 24.55 -7.95
N ALA A 36 10.29 24.08 -8.25
CA ALA A 36 11.55 24.70 -7.89
C ALA A 36 12.20 25.30 -9.14
N LEU A 37 12.70 26.52 -9.04
CA LEU A 37 13.41 27.22 -10.09
C LEU A 37 14.77 27.68 -9.58
N ALA A 38 15.80 27.51 -10.40
CA ALA A 38 17.11 28.11 -10.19
C ALA A 38 17.52 28.83 -11.46
N GLY A 39 17.95 30.08 -11.38
CA GLY A 39 18.27 30.86 -12.57
C GLY A 39 19.03 32.14 -12.31
N GLN A 40 19.35 32.80 -13.41
CA GLN A 40 20.00 34.10 -13.42
C GLN A 40 19.24 35.09 -14.32
N PHE A 41 19.17 36.34 -13.86
CA PHE A 41 18.63 37.47 -14.59
C PHE A 41 19.70 38.53 -14.69
N ASN A 42 19.87 39.07 -15.89
CA ASN A 42 20.80 40.11 -16.19
C ASN A 42 20.09 41.13 -17.07
N GLY A 43 20.51 42.38 -16.93
CA GLY A 43 20.06 43.48 -17.77
C GLY A 43 20.98 44.67 -17.58
N ASN A 44 20.95 45.61 -18.51
CA ASN A 44 21.70 46.84 -18.37
C ASN A 44 20.95 48.03 -18.93
N ASN A 45 21.39 49.21 -18.49
CA ASN A 45 21.08 50.49 -19.09
C ASN A 45 22.39 51.15 -19.55
N GLU A 46 22.37 52.45 -19.82
CA GLU A 46 23.53 53.20 -20.30
C GLU A 46 24.73 53.20 -19.34
N ASN A 47 24.48 53.15 -18.02
CA ASN A 47 25.52 53.38 -17.00
C ASN A 47 25.81 52.14 -16.15
N PHE A 48 24.85 51.24 -15.99
CA PHE A 48 24.93 50.13 -15.05
C PHE A 48 24.43 48.82 -15.66
N PHE A 49 25.07 47.73 -15.25
CA PHE A 49 24.70 46.36 -15.52
C PHE A 49 24.34 45.68 -14.20
N TYR A 50 23.22 44.98 -14.14
CA TYR A 50 22.86 44.17 -12.97
C TYR A 50 22.87 42.68 -13.30
N GLN A 51 23.17 41.88 -12.29
CA GLN A 51 23.11 40.43 -12.32
C GLN A 51 22.46 39.91 -11.04
N THR A 52 21.38 39.16 -11.20
CA THR A 52 20.61 38.54 -10.14
C THR A 52 20.65 37.04 -10.26
N GLN A 53 21.00 36.35 -9.18
CA GLN A 53 20.85 34.90 -9.02
C GLN A 53 19.63 34.63 -8.15
N MET A 54 18.84 33.63 -8.51
CA MET A 54 17.61 33.30 -7.79
C MET A 54 17.38 31.80 -7.65
N PHE A 55 16.83 31.43 -6.51
CA PHE A 55 16.32 30.10 -6.19
C PHE A 55 14.90 30.25 -5.65
N GLU A 56 13.91 29.77 -6.38
CA GLU A 56 12.50 29.97 -6.04
C GLU A 56 11.79 28.65 -5.85
N GLY A 57 10.91 28.58 -4.86
CA GLY A 57 9.87 27.58 -4.73
C GLY A 57 8.51 28.23 -4.97
N SER A 58 7.62 27.53 -5.68
CA SER A 58 6.25 28.01 -5.87
C SER A 58 5.23 26.89 -5.83
N ILE A 59 4.02 27.22 -5.40
CA ILE A 59 2.84 26.38 -5.48
C ILE A 59 1.83 27.11 -6.35
N SER A 60 1.31 26.42 -7.36
CA SER A 60 0.38 26.99 -8.30
C SER A 60 -0.76 26.05 -8.62
N TYR A 61 -1.94 26.63 -8.75
CA TYR A 61 -3.11 26.01 -9.32
C TYR A 61 -3.13 26.28 -10.83
N GLU A 62 -3.42 25.23 -11.59
CA GLU A 62 -3.55 25.27 -13.03
C GLU A 62 -4.93 24.75 -13.44
N TYR A 63 -5.61 25.48 -14.32
CA TYR A 63 -6.92 25.12 -14.86
C TYR A 63 -6.91 25.09 -16.38
N ASN A 64 -7.23 23.95 -16.97
CA ASN A 64 -7.31 23.76 -18.42
C ASN A 64 -8.54 24.47 -18.99
N ILE A 65 -8.32 25.66 -19.55
CA ILE A 65 -9.33 26.52 -20.16
C ILE A 65 -9.97 25.82 -21.37
N VAL A 66 -9.20 25.01 -22.11
CA VAL A 66 -9.73 24.27 -23.28
C VAL A 66 -10.83 23.29 -22.87
N HIS A 67 -10.78 22.75 -21.64
CA HIS A 67 -11.77 21.79 -21.15
C HIS A 67 -13.19 22.38 -21.09
N VAL A 68 -13.32 23.71 -20.97
CA VAL A 68 -14.62 24.41 -20.98
C VAL A 68 -15.27 24.38 -22.37
N PHE A 69 -14.46 24.42 -23.43
CA PHE A 69 -14.94 24.51 -24.81
C PHE A 69 -14.96 23.14 -25.50
N ASP A 70 -13.94 22.31 -25.27
CA ASP A 70 -13.82 20.96 -25.79
C ASP A 70 -13.25 20.02 -24.71
N PRO A 71 -14.12 19.28 -23.99
CA PRO A 71 -13.71 18.35 -22.95
C PRO A 71 -12.85 17.18 -23.45
N LYS A 72 -12.89 16.88 -24.76
CA LYS A 72 -12.18 15.73 -25.36
C LYS A 72 -10.85 16.10 -26.01
N SER A 73 -10.51 17.39 -26.06
CA SER A 73 -9.27 17.84 -26.68
C SER A 73 -8.04 17.28 -25.95
N SER A 74 -7.07 16.82 -26.74
CA SER A 74 -5.77 16.38 -26.24
C SER A 74 -4.83 17.57 -25.97
N PHE A 75 -5.09 18.70 -26.63
CA PHE A 75 -4.39 19.96 -26.40
C PHE A 75 -4.84 20.59 -25.08
N LYS A 76 -3.90 21.15 -24.34
CA LYS A 76 -4.16 21.78 -23.03
C LYS A 76 -3.72 23.22 -23.07
N LEU A 77 -4.57 24.13 -22.60
CA LEU A 77 -4.19 25.51 -22.31
C LEU A 77 -4.58 25.79 -20.87
N ASN A 78 -3.59 25.79 -19.99
CA ASN A 78 -3.79 25.96 -18.57
C ASN A 78 -3.61 27.41 -18.16
N GLY A 79 -4.63 28.02 -17.59
CA GLY A 79 -4.49 29.24 -16.78
C GLY A 79 -3.78 28.87 -15.48
N ARG A 80 -2.75 29.63 -15.10
CA ARG A 80 -1.90 29.34 -13.94
C ARG A 80 -1.94 30.51 -12.97
N ALA A 81 -2.22 30.23 -11.71
CA ALA A 81 -2.18 31.20 -10.63
C ALA A 81 -1.57 30.57 -9.36
N GLY A 82 -0.81 31.33 -8.59
CA GLY A 82 -0.16 30.78 -7.41
C GLY A 82 0.67 31.77 -6.63
N LEU A 83 1.40 31.24 -5.67
CA LEU A 83 2.28 31.97 -4.77
C LEU A 83 3.60 31.24 -4.63
N GLY A 84 4.66 31.99 -4.37
CA GLY A 84 5.99 31.45 -4.18
C GLY A 84 6.87 32.32 -3.32
N ALA A 85 8.00 31.75 -2.96
CA ALA A 85 9.05 32.40 -2.21
C ALA A 85 10.40 31.88 -2.69
N GLY A 86 11.44 32.70 -2.55
CA GLY A 86 12.76 32.35 -3.01
C GLY A 86 13.86 33.14 -2.33
N LEU A 87 15.08 32.76 -2.65
CA LEU A 87 16.29 33.42 -2.23
C LEU A 87 16.87 34.12 -3.46
N MET A 88 17.23 35.39 -3.33
CA MET A 88 17.90 36.14 -4.38
C MET A 88 19.19 36.79 -3.89
N ASN A 89 20.13 36.98 -4.81
CA ASN A 89 21.29 37.85 -4.66
C ASN A 89 21.41 38.67 -5.94
N SER A 90 21.43 40.00 -5.84
CA SER A 90 21.54 40.93 -6.96
C SER A 90 22.78 41.80 -6.82
N ASN A 91 23.55 41.94 -7.89
CA ASN A 91 24.74 42.77 -7.95
C ASN A 91 24.59 43.80 -9.06
N LEU A 92 24.86 45.06 -8.76
CA LEU A 92 24.91 46.15 -9.71
C LEU A 92 26.37 46.54 -9.96
N TYR A 93 26.74 46.69 -11.22
CA TYR A 93 28.07 47.07 -11.69
C TYR A 93 27.98 48.34 -12.52
N ASP A 94 28.90 49.26 -12.32
CA ASP A 94 29.11 50.38 -13.22
C ASP A 94 29.79 49.88 -14.51
N ILE A 95 29.24 50.21 -15.67
CA ILE A 95 29.69 49.66 -16.96
C ILE A 95 31.09 50.15 -17.33
N VAL A 96 31.43 51.40 -16.98
CA VAL A 96 32.69 52.05 -17.35
C VAL A 96 33.82 51.57 -16.46
N THR A 97 33.62 51.59 -15.15
CA THR A 97 34.64 51.23 -14.15
C THR A 97 34.71 49.74 -13.86
N ARG A 98 33.65 48.99 -14.21
CA ARG A 98 33.45 47.57 -13.87
C ARG A 98 33.48 47.27 -12.38
N GLN A 99 33.39 48.30 -11.54
CA GLN A 99 33.32 48.14 -10.10
C GLN A 99 31.88 47.84 -9.68
N ARG A 100 31.74 47.02 -8.66
CA ARG A 100 30.43 46.71 -8.07
C ARG A 100 29.94 47.95 -7.33
N ALA A 101 28.88 48.56 -7.84
CA ALA A 101 28.25 49.75 -7.30
C ALA A 101 27.32 49.39 -6.13
N ALA A 102 26.58 48.28 -6.23
CA ALA A 102 25.70 47.80 -5.18
C ALA A 102 25.64 46.27 -5.14
N GLU A 103 25.37 45.73 -3.95
CA GLU A 103 25.06 44.32 -3.73
C GLU A 103 23.85 44.22 -2.80
N ILE A 104 22.94 43.31 -3.14
CA ILE A 104 21.70 43.10 -2.45
C ILE A 104 21.50 41.59 -2.19
N PRO A 105 21.30 41.19 -0.93
CA PRO A 105 21.48 42.01 0.28
C PRO A 105 22.95 42.42 0.43
N ASN A 106 23.25 43.52 1.12
CA ASN A 106 24.65 43.93 1.32
C ASN A 106 25.28 43.09 2.45
N PRO A 107 26.19 42.15 2.15
CA PRO A 107 26.76 41.26 3.16
C PRO A 107 27.62 42.02 4.18
N THR A 108 28.18 43.18 3.82
CA THR A 108 28.99 44.01 4.72
C THR A 108 28.14 44.68 5.80
N THR A 109 26.87 44.97 5.51
CA THR A 109 25.96 45.64 6.45
C THR A 109 25.08 44.63 7.20
N ASP A 110 24.54 43.64 6.48
CA ASP A 110 23.51 42.74 7.02
C ASP A 110 24.03 41.34 7.38
N GLY A 111 25.28 41.01 7.02
CA GLY A 111 25.87 39.67 7.21
C GLY A 111 25.20 38.57 6.40
N ARG A 112 24.29 38.91 5.48
CA ARG A 112 23.50 37.97 4.66
C ARG A 112 23.98 38.03 3.22
N THR A 113 24.03 36.87 2.56
CA THR A 113 24.36 36.76 1.13
C THR A 113 23.11 36.65 0.26
N TYR A 114 21.98 36.23 0.83
CA TYR A 114 20.72 36.07 0.12
C TYR A 114 19.59 36.79 0.84
N SER A 115 18.69 37.36 0.05
CA SER A 115 17.51 38.05 0.52
C SER A 115 16.26 37.22 0.15
N LEU A 116 15.26 37.20 1.03
CA LEU A 116 14.05 36.40 0.84
C LEU A 116 13.07 37.21 -0.01
N ASN A 117 12.72 36.70 -1.19
CA ASN A 117 11.66 37.27 -2.01
C ASN A 117 10.39 36.42 -1.90
N THR A 118 9.24 37.06 -2.00
CA THR A 118 7.95 36.38 -2.14
C THR A 118 7.20 36.98 -3.29
N PHE A 119 6.39 36.17 -3.96
CA PHE A 119 5.71 36.60 -5.16
C PHE A 119 4.37 35.92 -5.36
N ILE A 120 3.48 36.63 -6.05
CA ILE A 120 2.30 36.06 -6.68
C ILE A 120 2.67 35.76 -8.13
N LEU A 121 2.26 34.60 -8.62
CA LEU A 121 2.48 34.19 -10.01
C LEU A 121 1.16 34.09 -10.76
N LEU A 122 1.13 34.62 -11.98
CA LEU A 122 0.00 34.54 -12.91
C LEU A 122 0.52 34.22 -14.30
N GLY A 123 -0.11 33.31 -15.02
CA GLY A 123 0.42 32.88 -16.31
C GLY A 123 -0.48 31.95 -17.11
N LEU A 124 0.04 31.53 -18.25
CA LEU A 124 -0.56 30.57 -19.16
C LEU A 124 0.45 29.47 -19.50
N ASN A 125 0.00 28.25 -19.65
CA ASN A 125 0.83 27.13 -20.06
C ASN A 125 0.11 26.28 -21.11
N ALA A 126 0.69 26.16 -22.29
CA ALA A 126 0.20 25.32 -23.38
C ALA A 126 0.92 23.96 -23.36
N GLY A 127 0.14 22.88 -23.29
CA GLY A 127 0.61 21.50 -23.36
C GLY A 127 0.25 20.86 -24.69
N ILE A 128 1.26 20.54 -25.49
CA ILE A 128 1.15 19.82 -26.76
C ILE A 128 1.45 18.34 -26.49
N PRO A 129 0.48 17.43 -26.61
CA PRO A 129 0.69 16.00 -26.35
C PRO A 129 1.60 15.40 -27.43
N LEU A 130 2.75 14.87 -27.02
CA LEU A 130 3.63 14.08 -27.88
C LEU A 130 3.27 12.59 -27.81
N THR A 131 2.89 12.11 -26.62
CA THR A 131 2.39 10.75 -26.38
C THR A 131 1.33 10.77 -25.27
N ASN A 132 0.71 9.62 -24.96
CA ASN A 132 -0.27 9.52 -23.86
C ASN A 132 0.29 9.90 -22.48
N LYS A 133 1.62 9.86 -22.31
CA LYS A 133 2.34 10.14 -21.07
C LYS A 133 3.31 11.32 -21.14
N LEU A 134 3.51 11.94 -22.31
CA LEU A 134 4.51 12.99 -22.49
C LEU A 134 3.90 14.17 -23.23
N ASP A 135 3.94 15.33 -22.60
CA ASP A 135 3.55 16.60 -23.22
C ASP A 135 4.78 17.50 -23.35
N LEU A 136 4.93 18.14 -24.52
CA LEU A 136 5.76 19.34 -24.66
C LEU A 136 4.98 20.51 -24.06
N ASN A 137 5.59 21.26 -23.15
CA ASN A 137 4.95 22.39 -22.48
C ASN A 137 5.69 23.67 -22.82
N VAL A 138 4.92 24.69 -23.21
CA VAL A 138 5.41 26.04 -23.43
C VAL A 138 4.51 26.98 -22.65
N GLY A 139 5.08 27.80 -21.77
CA GLY A 139 4.31 28.65 -20.89
C GLY A 139 4.96 29.99 -20.65
N TYR A 140 4.14 30.94 -20.23
CA TYR A 140 4.55 32.24 -19.73
C TYR A 140 4.00 32.42 -18.32
N ALA A 141 4.85 32.84 -17.38
CA ALA A 141 4.44 33.18 -16.03
C ALA A 141 5.04 34.52 -15.61
N HIS A 142 4.16 35.44 -15.20
CA HIS A 142 4.48 36.73 -14.64
C HIS A 142 4.53 36.64 -13.12
N ARG A 143 5.55 37.25 -12.50
CA ARG A 143 5.75 37.29 -11.06
C ARG A 143 5.67 38.73 -10.57
N VAL A 144 4.86 38.91 -9.54
CA VAL A 144 4.62 40.17 -8.85
C VAL A 144 5.27 40.05 -7.47
N LEU A 145 6.40 40.72 -7.25
CA LEU A 145 7.18 40.62 -6.01
C LEU A 145 6.51 41.40 -4.88
N LEU A 146 6.22 40.76 -3.75
CA LEU A 146 5.54 41.42 -2.62
C LEU A 146 6.50 41.97 -1.57
N PHE A 147 7.53 41.20 -1.22
CA PHE A 147 8.52 41.56 -0.22
C PHE A 147 9.91 41.53 -0.87
N GLN A 148 10.69 42.60 -0.68
CA GLN A 148 11.96 42.89 -1.35
C GLN A 148 11.87 42.91 -2.88
N PRO A 149 11.19 43.92 -3.43
CA PRO A 149 10.87 43.97 -4.85
C PRO A 149 11.99 44.44 -5.78
N TRP A 150 13.21 44.71 -5.32
CA TRP A 150 14.26 45.37 -6.12
C TRP A 150 15.20 44.39 -6.84
N LEU A 151 14.64 43.49 -7.67
CA LEU A 151 15.39 42.47 -8.40
C LEU A 151 16.60 43.04 -9.15
N ASP A 152 16.45 44.24 -9.70
CA ASP A 152 17.42 44.92 -10.57
C ASP A 152 18.54 45.67 -9.81
N ALA A 153 18.45 45.76 -8.48
CA ALA A 153 19.34 46.51 -7.59
C ALA A 153 19.50 48.02 -7.90
N PHE A 154 18.64 48.61 -8.74
CA PHE A 154 18.69 50.04 -9.06
C PHE A 154 17.99 50.92 -8.01
N ASN A 155 16.87 50.46 -7.46
CA ASN A 155 16.08 51.25 -6.52
C ASN A 155 15.42 50.40 -5.44
N SER A 156 15.80 50.61 -4.19
CA SER A 156 15.22 49.90 -3.05
C SER A 156 13.77 50.30 -2.72
N LYS A 157 13.16 51.21 -3.49
CA LYS A 157 11.77 51.65 -3.31
C LYS A 157 10.90 51.37 -4.54
N SER A 158 11.42 50.77 -5.61
CA SER A 158 10.61 50.36 -6.76
C SER A 158 9.86 49.05 -6.48
N PHE A 159 8.78 48.82 -7.22
CA PHE A 159 8.07 47.56 -7.23
C PHE A 159 8.41 46.82 -8.52
N ASP A 160 9.28 45.81 -8.47
CA ASP A 160 9.66 45.09 -9.69
C ASP A 160 8.76 43.88 -9.93
N MET A 161 8.59 43.59 -11.21
CA MET A 161 7.86 42.45 -11.71
C MET A 161 8.63 41.88 -12.90
N TYR A 162 8.56 40.57 -13.10
CA TYR A 162 9.31 39.91 -14.16
C TYR A 162 8.54 38.71 -14.70
N GLY A 163 8.74 38.44 -15.99
CA GLY A 163 8.15 37.33 -16.69
C GLY A 163 9.17 36.26 -17.00
N PHE A 164 8.71 35.01 -17.06
CA PHE A 164 9.47 33.91 -17.65
C PHE A 164 8.68 33.30 -18.78
N VAL A 165 9.38 33.07 -19.88
CA VAL A 165 8.96 32.09 -20.89
C VAL A 165 9.67 30.78 -20.56
N THR A 166 8.91 29.70 -20.44
CA THR A 166 9.42 28.36 -20.12
C THR A 166 9.04 27.39 -21.23
N ALA A 167 9.99 26.56 -21.65
CA ALA A 167 9.74 25.41 -22.52
C ALA A 167 10.32 24.15 -21.86
N GLY A 168 9.59 23.04 -21.89
CA GLY A 168 10.03 21.81 -21.23
C GLY A 168 9.11 20.63 -21.48
N LEU A 169 9.41 19.50 -20.84
CA LEU A 169 8.64 18.27 -20.97
C LEU A 169 7.92 17.96 -19.65
N THR A 170 6.65 17.56 -19.74
CA THR A 170 5.92 17.00 -18.60
C THR A 170 5.67 15.52 -18.86
N TYR A 171 6.18 14.68 -17.97
CA TYR A 171 5.88 13.25 -17.97
C TYR A 171 4.77 12.95 -16.97
N TYR A 172 3.70 12.29 -17.44
CA TYR A 172 2.58 11.88 -16.62
C TYR A 172 2.78 10.45 -16.14
N LEU A 173 2.77 10.28 -14.82
CA LEU A 173 2.65 8.98 -14.16
C LEU A 173 1.19 8.49 -14.23
N LYS A 174 0.66 8.35 -15.44
CA LYS A 174 -0.62 7.69 -15.67
C LYS A 174 -0.39 6.20 -15.58
N SER A 175 -1.21 5.55 -14.75
CA SER A 175 -1.34 4.10 -14.84
C SER A 175 -1.96 3.78 -16.20
N ASP A 176 -1.34 2.92 -17.01
CA ASP A 176 -1.90 2.40 -18.27
C ASP A 176 -3.11 1.46 -18.03
N ARG A 177 -3.69 1.50 -16.83
CA ARG A 177 -4.86 0.75 -16.45
C ARG A 177 -6.04 1.20 -17.30
N ASP A 178 -6.46 0.29 -18.15
CA ASP A 178 -7.71 0.37 -18.89
C ASP A 178 -8.86 0.50 -17.88
N LYS A 179 -9.56 1.66 -17.86
CA LYS A 179 -10.66 1.92 -16.92
C LYS A 179 -11.79 0.89 -17.04
N SER A 180 -11.84 0.14 -18.15
CA SER A 180 -12.81 -0.90 -18.44
C SER A 180 -12.41 -2.29 -17.92
N LYS A 181 -11.16 -2.49 -17.49
CA LYS A 181 -10.66 -3.80 -17.07
C LYS A 181 -10.23 -3.79 -15.61
N ILE A 182 -10.90 -4.61 -14.82
CA ILE A 182 -10.49 -4.92 -13.46
C ILE A 182 -9.37 -5.96 -13.57
N GLU A 183 -8.12 -5.50 -13.53
CA GLU A 183 -7.00 -6.42 -13.31
C GLU A 183 -7.03 -6.88 -11.85
N VAL A 184 -7.54 -8.09 -11.65
CA VAL A 184 -7.46 -8.75 -10.36
C VAL A 184 -6.04 -9.29 -10.23
N ASP A 185 -5.32 -8.84 -9.20
CA ASP A 185 -4.04 -9.42 -8.80
C ASP A 185 -4.18 -10.96 -8.77
N PRO A 186 -3.37 -11.73 -9.52
CA PRO A 186 -3.50 -13.18 -9.62
C PRO A 186 -3.58 -13.87 -8.26
N LYS A 187 -2.92 -13.31 -7.23
CA LYS A 187 -2.98 -13.83 -5.86
C LYS A 187 -4.34 -13.58 -5.20
N LYS A 188 -4.91 -12.38 -5.38
CA LYS A 188 -6.26 -12.06 -4.87
C LYS A 188 -7.33 -12.84 -5.63
N TYR A 189 -7.17 -13.01 -6.94
CA TYR A 189 -8.07 -13.84 -7.75
C TYR A 189 -8.03 -15.31 -7.31
N ALA A 190 -6.83 -15.87 -7.10
CA ALA A 190 -6.69 -17.24 -6.60
C ALA A 190 -7.32 -17.41 -5.20
N ALA A 191 -7.14 -16.43 -4.30
CA ALA A 191 -7.76 -16.45 -2.98
C ALA A 191 -9.29 -16.34 -3.05
N LEU A 192 -9.82 -15.48 -3.93
CA LEU A 192 -11.25 -15.33 -4.16
C LEU A 192 -11.86 -16.59 -4.79
N LYS A 193 -11.18 -17.19 -5.76
CA LYS A 193 -11.59 -18.45 -6.37
C LYS A 193 -11.60 -19.58 -5.34
N LEU A 194 -10.56 -19.71 -4.51
CA LEU A 194 -10.53 -20.68 -3.41
C LEU A 194 -11.65 -20.43 -2.38
N SER A 195 -12.02 -19.17 -2.14
CA SER A 195 -13.12 -18.82 -1.23
C SER A 195 -14.48 -19.14 -1.84
N ALA A 196 -14.67 -18.92 -3.14
CA ALA A 196 -15.88 -19.28 -3.86
C ALA A 196 -16.03 -20.80 -3.99
N ASP A 197 -14.96 -21.50 -4.37
CA ASP A 197 -14.92 -22.96 -4.48
C ASP A 197 -15.18 -23.61 -3.10
N SER A 198 -14.64 -23.04 -2.02
CA SER A 198 -14.90 -23.54 -0.66
C SER A 198 -16.33 -23.27 -0.20
N ALA A 199 -16.92 -22.12 -0.53
CA ALA A 199 -18.34 -21.84 -0.27
C ALA A 199 -19.27 -22.79 -1.04
N GLU A 200 -18.94 -23.14 -2.28
CA GLU A 200 -19.71 -24.10 -3.08
C GLU A 200 -19.61 -25.53 -2.50
N ILE A 201 -18.42 -25.93 -2.03
CA ILE A 201 -18.22 -27.22 -1.35
C ILE A 201 -19.02 -27.28 -0.04
N VAL A 202 -19.05 -26.19 0.74
CA VAL A 202 -19.84 -26.10 1.98
C VAL A 202 -21.34 -26.15 1.68
N ASN A 203 -21.82 -25.46 0.65
CA ASN A 203 -23.23 -25.54 0.26
C ASN A 203 -23.60 -26.97 -0.19
N LYS A 204 -22.79 -27.62 -1.02
CA LYS A 204 -23.04 -29.01 -1.45
C LYS A 204 -23.02 -30.00 -0.28
N SER A 205 -22.17 -29.80 0.72
CA SER A 205 -22.13 -30.66 1.90
C SER A 205 -23.36 -30.45 2.79
N LEU A 206 -23.82 -29.20 2.95
CA LEU A 206 -25.07 -28.87 3.66
C LEU A 206 -26.29 -29.47 2.96
N THR A 207 -26.38 -29.41 1.63
CA THR A 207 -27.50 -30.03 0.89
C THR A 207 -27.50 -31.56 1.04
N ARG A 208 -26.33 -32.21 0.95
CA ARG A 208 -26.21 -33.66 1.20
C ARG A 208 -26.56 -34.06 2.63
N GLN A 209 -26.22 -33.22 3.61
CA GLN A 209 -26.62 -33.44 5.00
C GLN A 209 -28.13 -33.28 5.16
N ALA A 210 -28.75 -32.27 4.54
CA ALA A 210 -30.19 -32.08 4.55
C ALA A 210 -30.94 -33.25 3.88
N GLU A 211 -30.45 -33.76 2.74
CA GLU A 211 -30.98 -34.96 2.09
C GLU A 211 -30.83 -36.21 2.98
N LYS A 212 -29.69 -36.34 3.67
CA LYS A 212 -29.47 -37.44 4.62
C LYS A 212 -30.40 -37.34 5.83
N VAL A 213 -30.66 -36.14 6.35
CA VAL A 213 -31.63 -35.93 7.43
C VAL A 213 -33.04 -36.26 6.95
N ALA A 214 -33.45 -35.78 5.77
CA ALA A 214 -34.76 -36.07 5.21
C ALA A 214 -34.99 -37.58 4.98
N SER A 215 -33.99 -38.30 4.43
CA SER A 215 -34.07 -39.77 4.28
C SER A 215 -34.10 -40.52 5.62
N LEU A 216 -33.41 -40.02 6.65
CA LEU A 216 -33.48 -40.59 8.00
C LEU A 216 -34.84 -40.32 8.65
N GLU A 217 -35.44 -39.16 8.44
CA GLU A 217 -36.79 -38.83 8.91
C GLU A 217 -37.84 -39.73 8.23
N MET A 218 -37.77 -39.93 6.91
CA MET A 218 -38.64 -40.87 6.20
C MET A 218 -38.44 -42.31 6.70
N SER A 219 -37.18 -42.74 6.91
CA SER A 219 -36.90 -44.08 7.45
C SER A 219 -37.42 -44.27 8.89
N ASN A 220 -37.41 -43.21 9.71
CA ASN A 220 -38.01 -43.26 11.05
C ASN A 220 -39.53 -43.33 10.99
N GLN A 221 -40.17 -42.56 10.11
CA GLN A 221 -41.63 -42.64 9.91
C GLN A 221 -42.07 -44.04 9.44
N GLU A 222 -41.33 -44.64 8.51
CA GLU A 222 -41.60 -46.02 8.07
C GLU A 222 -41.45 -47.03 9.22
N LYS A 223 -40.45 -46.84 10.10
CA LYS A 223 -40.26 -47.68 11.28
C LYS A 223 -41.35 -47.48 12.32
N ASP A 224 -41.83 -46.26 12.53
CA ASP A 224 -42.94 -45.98 13.43
C ASP A 224 -44.22 -46.67 12.94
N VAL A 225 -44.49 -46.64 11.63
CA VAL A 225 -45.60 -47.39 11.02
C VAL A 225 -45.43 -48.91 11.19
N GLN A 226 -44.20 -49.43 11.05
CA GLN A 226 -43.93 -50.85 11.30
C GLN A 226 -44.10 -51.22 12.77
N ILE A 227 -43.71 -50.34 13.70
CA ILE A 227 -43.92 -50.52 15.14
C ILE A 227 -45.40 -50.53 15.45
N ASP A 228 -46.19 -49.62 14.89
CA ASP A 228 -47.65 -49.61 15.07
C ASP A 228 -48.31 -50.88 14.51
N MET A 229 -47.89 -51.34 13.33
CA MET A 229 -48.36 -52.62 12.77
C MET A 229 -47.95 -53.81 13.65
N LEU A 230 -46.74 -53.79 14.21
CA LEU A 230 -46.26 -54.83 15.12
C LEU A 230 -47.01 -54.79 16.45
N ASN A 231 -47.32 -53.61 16.99
CA ASN A 231 -48.11 -53.44 18.20
C ASN A 231 -49.54 -53.95 17.99
N GLN A 232 -50.16 -53.63 16.85
CA GLN A 232 -51.46 -54.21 16.47
C GLN A 232 -51.41 -55.74 16.37
N LYS A 233 -50.31 -56.28 15.82
CA LYS A 233 -50.10 -57.74 15.79
C LYS A 233 -49.87 -58.32 17.19
N ILE A 234 -49.15 -57.63 18.07
CA ILE A 234 -48.93 -58.03 19.47
C ILE A 234 -50.25 -58.01 20.23
N ASP A 235 -51.08 -56.99 20.05
CA ASP A 235 -52.41 -56.92 20.66
C ASP A 235 -53.29 -58.07 20.16
N SER A 236 -53.21 -58.41 18.87
CA SER A 236 -53.89 -59.60 18.32
C SER A 236 -53.35 -60.93 18.85
N LEU A 237 -52.03 -61.02 19.10
CA LEU A 237 -51.37 -62.20 19.65
C LEU A 237 -51.60 -62.34 21.16
N ASN A 238 -51.77 -61.24 21.90
CA ASN A 238 -52.17 -61.24 23.31
C ASN A 238 -53.64 -61.62 23.49
N THR A 239 -54.48 -61.49 22.46
CA THR A 239 -55.85 -62.05 22.43
C THR A 239 -55.92 -63.52 22.03
N MET A 240 -54.80 -64.17 21.69
CA MET A 240 -54.73 -65.62 21.48
C MET A 240 -54.19 -66.33 22.74
N PRO A 241 -54.76 -67.48 23.15
CA PRO A 241 -54.32 -68.18 24.36
C PRO A 241 -52.89 -68.72 24.17
N ARG A 242 -51.96 -68.32 25.05
CA ARG A 242 -50.56 -68.79 25.04
C ARG A 242 -50.46 -70.28 25.38
N VAL A 243 -49.79 -71.04 24.50
CA VAL A 243 -49.09 -72.28 24.85
C VAL A 243 -47.58 -71.99 24.80
N ALA A 244 -46.88 -72.34 25.86
CA ALA A 244 -45.48 -72.01 26.12
C ALA A 244 -44.49 -72.88 25.32
N ALA A 245 -43.36 -72.30 24.90
CA ALA A 245 -42.07 -72.99 24.82
C ALA A 245 -40.91 -71.97 24.77
N ALA A 246 -39.77 -72.37 25.32
CA ALA A 246 -38.66 -71.55 25.75
C ALA A 246 -37.40 -71.68 24.83
N VAL A 247 -36.32 -71.03 25.29
CA VAL A 247 -34.88 -71.35 25.11
C VAL A 247 -34.05 -70.38 24.22
N ALA A 248 -32.94 -69.92 24.79
CA ALA A 248 -31.87 -69.03 24.28
C ALA A 248 -30.68 -69.88 23.71
N PRO A 249 -29.37 -69.51 23.72
CA PRO A 249 -28.61 -68.24 23.59
C PRO A 249 -27.31 -68.34 22.67
N VAL A 250 -26.40 -67.35 22.76
CA VAL A 250 -24.90 -67.37 22.66
C VAL A 250 -24.17 -67.13 21.32
N GLY A 251 -23.12 -66.30 21.34
CA GLY A 251 -21.94 -66.47 20.45
C GLY A 251 -20.91 -65.32 20.39
N ASN A 252 -19.85 -65.39 21.21
CA ASN A 252 -18.63 -64.53 21.22
C ASN A 252 -17.63 -64.84 20.09
N ALA A 253 -16.72 -63.91 19.73
CA ALA A 253 -15.30 -64.23 19.46
C ALA A 253 -14.37 -63.01 19.33
N THR A 254 -13.17 -63.19 19.89
CA THR A 254 -11.98 -62.36 20.18
C THR A 254 -10.87 -62.35 19.11
N GLY A 255 -9.91 -61.41 19.22
CA GLY A 255 -8.47 -61.62 18.86
C GLY A 255 -7.81 -60.45 18.09
N ASN A 256 -7.04 -59.51 18.67
CA ASN A 256 -5.68 -59.53 19.29
C ASN A 256 -4.51 -59.26 18.30
N THR A 257 -3.78 -58.13 18.46
CA THR A 257 -2.30 -58.04 18.63
C THR A 257 -1.78 -56.59 18.56
N ASN A 258 -1.04 -56.21 19.62
CA ASN A 258 -0.52 -54.87 19.90
C ASN A 258 0.83 -54.60 19.21
N THR A 259 0.91 -53.52 18.42
CA THR A 259 2.15 -52.74 18.23
C THR A 259 2.04 -51.51 19.13
N SER A 260 2.98 -51.34 20.07
CA SER A 260 3.00 -50.20 20.98
C SER A 260 3.35 -48.92 20.22
N LEU A 261 2.33 -48.27 19.65
CA LEU A 261 2.38 -46.88 19.26
C LEU A 261 2.43 -46.06 20.55
N THR A 262 3.59 -45.48 20.86
CA THR A 262 3.73 -44.48 21.91
C THR A 262 2.84 -43.28 21.58
N THR A 263 1.60 -43.36 22.04
CA THR A 263 0.59 -42.32 21.85
C THR A 263 0.88 -41.27 22.94
N LYS A 264 1.52 -40.15 22.55
CA LYS A 264 1.76 -39.04 23.47
C LYS A 264 0.43 -38.32 23.67
N LYS A 265 -0.21 -38.56 24.82
CA LYS A 265 -1.46 -37.85 25.16
C LYS A 265 -1.22 -36.35 25.20
N ALA A 266 -2.14 -35.58 24.63
CA ALA A 266 -2.12 -34.13 24.69
C ALA A 266 -2.14 -33.66 26.16
N SER A 267 -1.16 -32.84 26.55
CA SER A 267 -1.18 -32.21 27.87
C SER A 267 -1.91 -30.89 27.79
N THR A 268 -2.83 -30.66 28.73
CA THR A 268 -3.44 -29.35 28.99
C THR A 268 -2.62 -28.51 29.97
N ASP A 269 -1.73 -29.16 30.73
CA ASP A 269 -0.80 -28.49 31.64
C ASP A 269 0.61 -28.55 31.05
N LEU A 270 1.06 -27.40 30.58
CA LEU A 270 2.31 -27.27 29.84
C LEU A 270 3.46 -26.79 30.74
N GLY A 271 3.21 -26.61 32.05
CA GLY A 271 4.19 -26.16 33.04
C GLY A 271 4.47 -24.66 32.97
N THR A 272 5.65 -24.25 33.44
CA THR A 272 6.08 -22.83 33.48
C THR A 272 6.13 -22.20 32.09
N GLU A 273 5.83 -20.89 32.04
CA GLU A 273 5.82 -20.11 30.80
C GLU A 273 7.19 -20.13 30.11
N MET A 274 7.27 -20.71 28.92
CA MET A 274 8.52 -20.88 28.16
C MET A 274 8.33 -20.52 26.69
N TYR A 275 9.43 -20.24 25.98
CA TYR A 275 9.41 -20.10 24.53
C TYR A 275 9.33 -21.47 23.86
N ARG A 276 8.21 -21.76 23.20
CA ARG A 276 7.92 -23.05 22.58
C ARG A 276 7.99 -22.94 21.07
N ILE A 277 8.63 -23.93 20.45
CA ILE A 277 8.76 -24.01 18.99
C ILE A 277 7.62 -24.87 18.45
N VAL A 278 6.63 -24.23 17.83
CA VAL A 278 5.48 -24.90 17.24
C VAL A 278 5.78 -25.22 15.78
N ILE A 279 5.53 -26.47 15.40
CA ILE A 279 5.81 -26.99 14.05
C ILE A 279 4.53 -27.18 13.25
N VAL A 280 3.45 -27.62 13.89
CA VAL A 280 2.14 -27.76 13.25
C VAL A 280 1.02 -27.46 14.25
N SER A 281 -0.11 -27.00 13.72
CA SER A 281 -1.39 -26.93 14.43
C SER A 281 -2.40 -27.81 13.70
N SER A 282 -3.11 -28.64 14.45
CA SER A 282 -4.06 -29.62 13.95
C SER A 282 -5.39 -29.49 14.68
N PHE A 283 -6.48 -29.93 14.06
CA PHE A 283 -7.83 -29.87 14.64
C PHE A 283 -8.11 -31.02 15.60
N SER A 284 -7.36 -32.12 15.49
CA SER A 284 -7.50 -33.27 16.39
C SER A 284 -6.16 -33.75 16.93
N GLU A 285 -6.19 -34.34 18.12
CA GLU A 285 -5.02 -35.00 18.73
C GLU A 285 -4.50 -36.14 17.83
N ALA A 286 -5.40 -36.88 17.19
CA ALA A 286 -5.04 -37.98 16.29
C ALA A 286 -4.19 -37.50 15.09
N GLU A 287 -4.54 -36.34 14.51
CA GLU A 287 -3.75 -35.73 13.43
C GLU A 287 -2.41 -35.21 13.92
N ALA A 288 -2.36 -34.57 15.09
CA ALA A 288 -1.12 -34.13 15.71
C ALA A 288 -0.18 -35.32 16.00
N GLN A 289 -0.70 -36.43 16.52
CA GLN A 289 0.08 -37.65 16.75
C GLN A 289 0.52 -38.28 15.42
N LYS A 290 -0.33 -38.31 14.40
CA LYS A 290 0.02 -38.79 13.06
C LYS A 290 1.15 -37.96 12.45
N PHE A 291 1.17 -36.65 12.71
CA PHE A 291 2.26 -35.77 12.30
C PHE A 291 3.57 -36.12 13.03
N ILE A 292 3.56 -36.27 14.36
CA ILE A 292 4.74 -36.69 15.13
C ILE A 292 5.29 -38.02 14.59
N ASN A 293 4.41 -39.00 14.35
CA ASN A 293 4.79 -40.32 13.86
C ASN A 293 5.52 -40.26 12.50
N ARG A 294 5.17 -39.30 11.65
CA ARG A 294 5.76 -39.09 10.32
C ARG A 294 6.93 -38.10 10.32
N SER A 295 7.20 -37.46 11.45
CA SER A 295 8.17 -36.38 11.51
C SER A 295 9.60 -36.88 11.38
N LYS A 296 10.43 -36.10 10.66
CA LYS A 296 11.88 -36.33 10.50
C LYS A 296 12.71 -35.76 11.67
N LEU A 297 12.10 -34.96 12.53
CA LEU A 297 12.72 -34.42 13.73
C LEU A 297 12.66 -35.45 14.87
N ASN A 298 13.51 -35.28 15.88
CA ASN A 298 13.51 -36.16 17.05
C ASN A 298 12.12 -36.18 17.72
N LYS A 299 11.51 -37.36 17.78
CA LYS A 299 10.14 -37.55 18.30
C LYS A 299 10.10 -37.47 19.81
N ASP A 300 11.21 -37.75 20.48
CA ASP A 300 11.29 -37.77 21.94
C ASP A 300 11.13 -36.36 22.51
N ASP A 301 11.64 -35.36 21.81
CA ASP A 301 11.53 -33.94 22.19
C ASP A 301 10.11 -33.36 21.94
N MET A 302 9.29 -34.04 21.12
CA MET A 302 7.97 -33.52 20.73
C MET A 302 6.90 -33.70 21.80
N GLN A 303 6.02 -32.72 21.94
CA GLN A 303 4.83 -32.79 22.79
C GLN A 303 3.60 -32.22 22.07
N ILE A 304 2.42 -32.76 22.38
CA ILE A 304 1.14 -32.24 21.90
C ILE A 304 0.53 -31.38 23.00
N ALA A 305 0.20 -30.13 22.65
CA ALA A 305 -0.42 -29.15 23.52
C ALA A 305 -1.81 -28.79 22.99
N TYR A 306 -2.84 -28.89 23.82
CA TYR A 306 -4.16 -28.36 23.47
C TYR A 306 -4.28 -26.89 23.89
N ILE A 307 -4.66 -26.01 22.96
CA ILE A 307 -4.83 -24.57 23.22
C ILE A 307 -6.32 -24.24 23.19
N ALA A 308 -6.94 -24.17 24.36
CA ALA A 308 -8.38 -23.97 24.51
C ALA A 308 -8.91 -22.70 23.82
N LYS A 309 -8.15 -21.59 23.85
CA LYS A 309 -8.56 -20.32 23.21
C LYS A 309 -8.73 -20.41 21.69
N LEU A 310 -8.02 -21.35 21.05
CA LEU A 310 -7.99 -21.50 19.59
C LEU A 310 -8.59 -22.83 19.13
N ASP A 311 -9.11 -23.63 20.07
CA ASP A 311 -9.61 -24.99 19.84
C ASP A 311 -8.71 -25.84 18.91
N THR A 312 -7.40 -25.83 19.18
CA THR A 312 -6.40 -26.48 18.31
C THR A 312 -5.33 -27.22 19.10
N TYR A 313 -4.87 -28.34 18.55
CA TYR A 313 -3.76 -29.13 19.04
C TYR A 313 -2.47 -28.70 18.35
N ARG A 314 -1.46 -28.29 19.12
CA ARG A 314 -0.16 -27.85 18.61
C ARG A 314 0.89 -28.90 18.90
N VAL A 315 1.69 -29.24 17.90
CA VAL A 315 2.90 -30.04 18.09
C VAL A 315 4.07 -29.11 18.37
N ILE A 316 4.59 -29.18 19.59
CA ILE A 316 5.76 -28.44 20.05
C ILE A 316 6.97 -29.37 19.94
N TYR A 317 8.08 -28.88 19.38
CA TYR A 317 9.30 -29.69 19.22
C TYR A 317 10.31 -29.51 20.35
N LYS A 318 10.55 -28.29 20.82
CA LYS A 318 11.41 -27.98 21.98
C LYS A 318 10.85 -26.75 22.69
N SER A 319 11.23 -26.59 23.94
CA SER A 319 10.94 -25.40 24.75
C SER A 319 12.25 -24.80 25.25
N ALA A 320 12.32 -23.48 25.37
CA ALA A 320 13.51 -22.74 25.78
C ALA A 320 13.14 -21.63 26.77
N ASN A 321 14.06 -21.33 27.69
CA ASN A 321 13.86 -20.26 28.67
C ASN A 321 14.22 -18.88 28.10
N SER A 322 15.08 -18.83 27.08
CA SER A 322 15.49 -17.59 26.40
C SER A 322 15.02 -17.57 24.95
N LEU A 323 14.73 -16.37 24.44
CA LEU A 323 14.35 -16.14 23.05
C LEU A 323 15.47 -16.52 22.07
N ASP A 324 16.73 -16.33 22.46
CA ASP A 324 17.87 -16.61 21.58
C ASP A 324 18.10 -18.11 21.40
N GLU A 325 17.92 -18.89 22.47
CA GLU A 325 17.90 -20.35 22.40
C GLU A 325 16.70 -20.84 21.56
N ALA A 326 15.52 -20.23 21.73
CA ALA A 326 14.34 -20.56 20.92
C ALA A 326 14.55 -20.31 19.42
N LYS A 327 15.29 -19.26 19.04
CA LYS A 327 15.65 -18.98 17.63
C LYS A 327 16.52 -20.09 17.04
N THR A 328 17.45 -20.64 17.82
CA THR A 328 18.32 -21.75 17.42
C THR A 328 17.50 -23.03 17.18
N TYR A 329 16.62 -23.40 18.12
CA TYR A 329 15.71 -24.55 17.95
C TYR A 329 14.73 -24.36 16.79
N ARG A 330 14.25 -23.13 16.56
CA ARG A 330 13.42 -22.82 15.39
C ARG A 330 14.21 -23.00 14.10
N ALA A 331 15.48 -22.57 14.04
CA ALA A 331 16.31 -22.74 12.86
C ALA A 331 16.56 -24.22 12.55
N GLU A 332 16.77 -25.05 13.58
CA GLU A 332 16.84 -26.51 13.46
C GLU A 332 15.53 -27.09 12.87
N ALA A 333 14.38 -26.74 13.46
CA ALA A 333 13.08 -27.21 12.99
C ALA A 333 12.76 -26.76 11.56
N ARG A 334 13.16 -25.55 11.17
CA ARG A 334 12.93 -24.98 9.83
C ARG A 334 13.68 -25.67 8.70
N LYS A 335 14.73 -26.46 9.01
CA LYS A 335 15.38 -27.32 8.02
C LYS A 335 14.41 -28.37 7.44
N TYR A 336 13.41 -28.77 8.23
CA TYR A 336 12.42 -29.78 7.84
C TYR A 336 11.02 -29.19 7.66
N TYR A 337 10.68 -28.15 8.42
CA TYR A 337 9.36 -27.51 8.40
C TYR A 337 9.49 -26.00 8.35
N SER A 338 9.48 -25.43 7.15
CA SER A 338 9.67 -24.00 6.87
C SER A 338 8.77 -23.09 7.72
N ASN A 339 7.56 -23.56 8.03
CA ASN A 339 6.55 -22.81 8.75
C ASN A 339 6.76 -22.79 10.27
N ALA A 340 7.75 -23.47 10.85
CA ALA A 340 7.95 -23.49 12.29
C ALA A 340 8.13 -22.08 12.89
N TRP A 341 7.48 -21.82 14.02
CA TRP A 341 7.44 -20.51 14.68
C TRP A 341 7.61 -20.63 16.20
N ILE A 342 7.87 -19.50 16.85
CA ILE A 342 8.07 -19.41 18.31
C ILE A 342 6.83 -18.74 18.90
N VAL A 343 6.37 -19.26 20.03
CA VAL A 343 5.31 -18.67 20.83
C VAL A 343 5.68 -18.81 22.30
N LYS A 344 5.32 -17.84 23.14
CA LYS A 344 5.56 -17.87 24.58
C LYS A 344 4.25 -18.18 25.28
N PHE A 345 4.20 -19.27 26.03
CA PHE A 345 3.11 -19.61 26.95
C PHE A 345 3.54 -20.71 27.93
#